data_AF-F4N5V9-F1
#
_entry.id   AF-F4N5V9-F1
#
_cell.length_a   1.000
_cell.length_b   1.000
_cell.length_c   1.000
_cell.angle_alpha   90.00
_cell.angle_beta   90.00
_cell.angle_gamma   90.00
#
_symmetry.space_group_name_H-M   'P 1'
#
loop_
_entity.id
_entity.type
_entity.pdbx_description
1 polymer ?
#
loop_
_entity_poly.entity_id
_entity_poly.type
_entity_poly.pdbx_seq_one_letter_code
_entity_poly.pdbx_strand_id
1 'polypeptide(L)'
;MAELLTTEVNNQLAAGYDLNGATGKALFAFDATNTTGMLSVTDIKASELGFSDNKDNVGNATNLHKLLALKDKTITITGLGSTKFSDASTALVGKVAFASSNNQQSITRTKNVLNSAILNRDSLSGVDSDEEGNNIFRVQQSVSGKYESYFYR
;
A
#
# COMPACT_ATOMS: atom_id res chain seq x y z
N MET A 1 -5.50 11.95 3.21
CA MET A 1 -5.00 12.95 2.23
C MET A 1 -6.12 13.78 1.65
N ALA A 2 -7.13 13.17 1.04
CA ALA A 2 -8.34 13.88 0.59
C ALA A 2 -9.03 14.64 1.73
N GLU A 3 -9.15 14.03 2.91
CA GLU A 3 -9.65 14.69 4.13
C GLU A 3 -8.81 15.92 4.50
N LEU A 4 -7.49 15.77 4.61
CA LEU A 4 -6.58 16.86 4.97
C LEU A 4 -6.63 18.03 3.96
N LEU A 5 -6.67 17.74 2.65
CA LEU A 5 -6.90 18.75 1.61
C LEU A 5 -8.18 19.54 1.90
N THR A 6 -9.27 18.79 2.09
CA THR A 6 -10.62 19.35 2.28
C THR A 6 -10.65 20.25 3.50
N THR A 7 -10.12 19.77 4.63
CA THR A 7 -10.04 20.53 5.87
C THR A 7 -9.22 21.80 5.71
N GLU A 8 -8.00 21.71 5.17
CA GLU A 8 -7.11 22.88 5.05
C GLU A 8 -7.67 23.94 4.09
N VAL A 9 -8.18 23.52 2.92
CA VAL A 9 -8.74 24.45 1.93
C VAL A 9 -10.04 25.07 2.44
N ASN A 10 -10.96 24.29 2.99
CA ASN A 10 -12.23 24.82 3.50
C ASN A 10 -12.03 25.70 4.73
N ASN A 11 -11.10 25.35 5.63
CA ASN A 11 -10.80 26.18 6.80
C ASN A 11 -10.22 27.53 6.37
N GLN A 12 -9.32 27.53 5.37
CA GLN A 12 -8.77 28.79 4.88
C GLN A 12 -9.83 29.62 4.14
N LEU A 13 -10.72 29.01 3.37
CA LEU A 13 -11.88 29.70 2.75
C LEU A 13 -12.82 30.30 3.80
N ALA A 14 -13.12 29.56 4.86
CA ALA A 14 -13.95 30.01 5.97
C ALA A 14 -13.26 31.08 6.85
N ALA A 15 -11.94 31.21 6.78
CA ALA A 15 -11.21 32.29 7.44
C ALA A 15 -11.32 33.63 6.70
N GLY A 16 -11.89 33.63 5.48
CA GLY A 16 -12.09 34.83 4.68
C GLY A 16 -13.56 35.19 4.48
N TYR A 17 -13.77 36.32 3.80
CA TYR A 17 -15.07 36.90 3.48
C TYR A 17 -15.31 36.90 1.97
N ASP A 18 -16.54 36.61 1.61
CA ASP A 18 -17.04 36.57 0.25
C ASP A 18 -17.38 37.98 -0.28
N LEU A 19 -17.88 38.06 -1.50
CA LEU A 19 -18.23 39.35 -2.13
C LEU A 19 -19.43 40.06 -1.47
N ASN A 20 -20.20 39.35 -0.64
CA ASN A 20 -21.34 39.87 0.09
C ASN A 20 -20.99 40.20 1.56
N GLY A 21 -19.72 40.04 1.95
CA GLY A 21 -19.25 40.24 3.32
C GLY A 21 -19.64 39.10 4.28
N ALA A 22 -20.12 37.97 3.76
CA ALA A 22 -20.38 36.75 4.52
C ALA A 22 -19.12 35.88 4.57
N THR A 23 -19.08 34.94 5.50
CA THR A 23 -17.96 34.00 5.64
C THR A 23 -17.88 33.08 4.42
N GLY A 24 -16.68 32.81 3.93
CA GLY A 24 -16.47 31.94 2.76
C GLY A 24 -17.04 30.53 2.97
N LYS A 25 -17.71 30.00 1.94
CA LYS A 25 -18.27 28.65 2.00
C LYS A 25 -17.22 27.59 1.68
N ALA A 26 -17.49 26.36 2.14
CA ALA A 26 -16.65 25.20 1.83
C ALA A 26 -16.71 24.87 0.34
N LEU A 27 -15.54 24.65 -0.28
CA LEU A 27 -15.40 24.30 -1.70
C LEU A 27 -15.44 22.78 -1.91
N PHE A 28 -14.84 22.04 -0.98
CA PHE A 28 -14.72 20.60 -1.08
C PHE A 28 -15.60 19.91 -0.04
N ALA A 29 -16.22 18.79 -0.41
CA ALA A 29 -16.84 17.86 0.52
C ALA A 29 -16.08 16.55 0.50
N PHE A 30 -15.81 16.01 1.68
CA PHE A 30 -15.13 14.72 1.86
C PHE A 30 -16.12 13.70 2.41
N ASP A 31 -16.22 12.57 1.73
CA ASP A 31 -17.05 11.43 2.14
C ASP A 31 -16.19 10.16 2.17
N ALA A 32 -15.84 9.71 3.38
CA ALA A 32 -15.04 8.51 3.59
C ALA A 32 -15.76 7.21 3.19
N THR A 33 -17.09 7.25 3.00
CA THR A 33 -17.89 6.08 2.65
C THR A 33 -18.00 5.86 1.14
N ASN A 34 -17.69 6.88 0.34
CA ASN A 34 -17.75 6.82 -1.12
C ASN A 34 -16.39 6.47 -1.72
N THR A 35 -16.15 5.19 -2.01
CA THR A 35 -14.87 4.67 -2.52
C THR A 35 -14.49 5.16 -3.91
N THR A 36 -15.46 5.61 -4.72
CA THR A 36 -15.26 6.12 -6.10
C THR A 36 -15.22 7.63 -6.17
N GLY A 37 -15.72 8.33 -5.14
CA GLY A 37 -15.90 9.78 -5.13
C GLY A 37 -15.68 10.38 -3.75
N MET A 38 -14.56 10.01 -3.08
CA MET A 38 -14.24 10.48 -1.73
C MET A 38 -14.13 12.00 -1.62
N LEU A 39 -13.89 12.70 -2.73
CA LEU A 39 -13.77 14.16 -2.80
C LEU A 39 -14.72 14.69 -3.88
N SER A 40 -15.61 15.60 -3.50
CA SER A 40 -16.52 16.29 -4.41
C SER A 40 -16.44 17.80 -4.23
N VAL A 41 -16.81 18.55 -5.26
CA VAL A 41 -16.95 20.01 -5.22
C VAL A 41 -18.38 20.33 -4.81
N THR A 42 -18.55 21.24 -3.85
CA THR A 42 -19.86 21.73 -3.42
C THR A 42 -20.48 22.64 -4.49
N ASP A 43 -21.77 22.96 -4.37
CA ASP A 43 -22.47 23.91 -5.27
C ASP A 43 -22.14 25.39 -4.95
N ILE A 44 -20.88 25.65 -4.57
CA ILE A 44 -20.41 26.99 -4.21
C ILE A 44 -20.30 27.88 -5.44
N LYS A 45 -20.81 29.11 -5.34
CA LYS A 45 -20.68 30.11 -6.40
C LYS A 45 -19.39 30.91 -6.24
N ALA A 46 -18.88 31.45 -7.35
CA ALA A 46 -17.68 32.29 -7.34
C ALA A 46 -17.82 33.51 -6.40
N SER A 47 -19.04 34.02 -6.21
CA SER A 47 -19.33 35.13 -5.28
C SER A 47 -19.30 34.74 -3.80
N GLU A 48 -19.32 33.45 -3.48
CA GLU A 48 -19.34 32.88 -2.12
C GLU A 48 -17.95 32.40 -1.67
N LEU A 49 -16.93 32.62 -2.52
CA LEU A 49 -15.54 32.30 -2.22
C LEU A 49 -14.96 33.37 -1.32
N GLY A 50 -14.56 32.97 -0.11
CA GLY A 50 -14.02 33.85 0.91
C GLY A 50 -12.59 34.32 0.62
N PHE A 51 -12.36 35.11 -0.42
CA PHE A 51 -11.00 35.51 -0.83
C PHE A 51 -10.44 36.73 -0.11
N SER A 52 -11.31 37.52 0.52
CA SER A 52 -10.92 38.67 1.33
C SER A 52 -10.65 38.28 2.77
N ASP A 53 -9.73 38.97 3.43
CA ASP A 53 -9.55 38.87 4.89
C ASP A 53 -10.39 39.89 5.67
N ASN A 54 -11.11 40.77 4.96
CA ASN A 54 -11.89 41.86 5.53
C ASN A 54 -13.27 41.98 4.86
N LYS A 55 -14.33 41.90 5.67
CA LYS A 55 -15.73 42.00 5.24
C LYS A 55 -16.04 43.30 4.46
N ASP A 56 -15.35 44.39 4.77
CA ASP A 56 -15.62 45.73 4.20
C ASP A 56 -14.73 46.05 2.99
N ASN A 57 -13.76 45.19 2.69
CA ASN A 57 -12.86 45.35 1.56
C ASN A 57 -12.89 44.11 0.67
N VAL A 58 -13.94 43.99 -0.13
CA VAL A 58 -14.17 42.85 -1.05
C VAL A 58 -13.05 42.69 -2.10
N GLY A 59 -12.26 43.73 -2.38
CA GLY A 59 -11.12 43.67 -3.30
C GLY A 59 -9.82 43.17 -2.68
N ASN A 60 -9.81 42.86 -1.38
CA ASN A 60 -8.62 42.34 -0.71
C ASN A 60 -8.43 40.86 -1.10
N ALA A 61 -7.23 40.51 -1.58
CA ALA A 61 -6.87 39.16 -2.01
C ALA A 61 -5.94 38.43 -1.01
N THR A 62 -5.83 38.94 0.22
CA THR A 62 -4.91 38.40 1.23
C THR A 62 -5.28 36.97 1.61
N ASN A 63 -6.58 36.65 1.72
CA ASN A 63 -6.98 35.28 2.02
C ASN A 63 -6.76 34.35 0.81
N LEU A 64 -6.94 34.84 -0.42
CA LEU A 64 -6.54 34.13 -1.64
C LEU A 64 -5.04 33.81 -1.66
N HIS A 65 -4.18 34.75 -1.27
CA HIS A 65 -2.74 34.50 -1.15
C HIS A 65 -2.41 33.46 -0.08
N LYS A 66 -3.13 33.44 1.04
CA LYS A 66 -3.01 32.38 2.06
C LYS A 66 -3.48 31.03 1.52
N LEU A 67 -4.56 30.98 0.73
CA LEU A 67 -5.01 29.78 0.03
C LEU A 67 -3.93 29.23 -0.91
N LEU A 68 -3.30 30.12 -1.69
CA LEU A 68 -2.20 29.76 -2.59
C LEU A 68 -0.98 29.25 -1.83
N ALA A 69 -0.69 29.82 -0.65
CA ALA A 69 0.41 29.38 0.21
C ALA A 69 0.19 27.98 0.82
N LEU A 70 -1.06 27.47 0.88
CA LEU A 70 -1.33 26.11 1.35
C LEU A 70 -0.63 25.05 0.49
N LYS A 71 -0.38 25.32 -0.80
CA LYS A 71 0.33 24.37 -1.69
C LYS A 71 1.76 24.07 -1.21
N ASP A 72 2.40 25.07 -0.58
CA ASP A 72 3.78 25.00 -0.11
C ASP A 72 3.85 24.57 1.37
N LYS A 73 2.70 24.47 2.04
CA LYS A 73 2.62 24.06 3.44
C LYS A 73 3.09 22.62 3.57
N THR A 74 3.98 22.40 4.53
CA THR A 74 4.39 21.06 4.92
C THR A 74 3.25 20.39 5.68
N ILE A 75 2.82 19.25 5.17
CA ILE A 75 1.81 18.39 5.79
C ILE A 75 2.45 17.09 6.26
N THR A 76 1.99 16.60 7.40
CA THR A 76 2.41 15.30 7.92
C THR A 76 1.37 14.25 7.54
N ILE A 77 1.83 13.23 6.81
CA ILE A 77 1.00 12.14 6.32
C ILE A 77 1.39 10.88 7.09
N THR A 78 0.42 10.27 7.77
CA THR A 78 0.64 9.03 8.51
C THR A 78 1.26 7.96 7.61
N GLY A 79 2.45 7.49 7.99
CA GLY A 79 3.23 6.49 7.26
C GLY A 79 4.10 7.00 6.10
N LEU A 80 4.04 8.28 5.74
CA LEU A 80 4.90 8.91 4.73
C LEU A 80 5.87 9.94 5.33
N GLY A 81 5.52 10.49 6.51
CA GLY A 81 6.32 11.53 7.16
C GLY A 81 5.87 12.93 6.75
N SER A 82 6.75 13.91 6.93
CA SER A 82 6.48 15.31 6.61
C SER A 82 6.85 15.58 5.14
N THR A 83 5.90 16.08 4.35
CA THR A 83 6.10 16.38 2.93
C THR A 83 5.28 17.61 2.53
N LYS A 84 5.65 18.29 1.45
CA LYS A 84 4.84 19.42 0.96
C LYS A 84 3.53 18.90 0.37
N PHE A 85 2.49 19.72 0.40
CA PHE A 85 1.21 19.37 -0.21
C PHE A 85 1.37 19.00 -1.70
N SER A 86 2.21 19.72 -2.44
CA SER A 86 2.56 19.40 -3.84
C SER A 86 3.20 18.03 -4.03
N ASP A 87 4.03 17.61 -3.09
CA ASP A 87 4.90 16.45 -3.21
C ASP A 87 4.26 15.20 -2.59
N ALA A 88 3.21 15.40 -1.79
CA ALA A 88 2.44 14.36 -1.11
C ALA A 88 1.87 13.29 -2.04
N SER A 89 1.32 13.69 -3.20
CA SER A 89 0.73 12.75 -4.16
C SER A 89 1.80 11.85 -4.78
N THR A 90 2.90 12.44 -5.26
CA THR A 90 4.06 11.71 -5.81
C THR A 90 4.68 10.78 -4.77
N ALA A 91 4.84 11.27 -3.53
CA ALA A 91 5.37 10.46 -2.44
C ALA A 91 4.47 9.27 -2.10
N LEU A 92 3.13 9.46 -2.08
CA LEU A 92 2.17 8.39 -1.84
C LEU A 92 2.22 7.31 -2.94
N VAL A 93 2.23 7.73 -4.21
CA VAL A 93 2.40 6.80 -5.34
C VAL A 93 3.74 6.06 -5.24
N GLY A 94 4.83 6.76 -4.91
CA GLY A 94 6.15 6.17 -4.69
C GLY A 94 6.15 5.12 -3.57
N LYS A 95 5.46 5.38 -2.46
CA LYS A 95 5.33 4.42 -1.36
C LYS A 95 4.54 3.18 -1.77
N VAL A 96 3.43 3.35 -2.50
CA VAL A 96 2.65 2.21 -3.01
C VAL A 96 3.47 1.40 -4.01
N ALA A 97 4.20 2.06 -4.91
CA ALA A 97 5.08 1.39 -5.86
C ALA A 97 6.20 0.60 -5.15
N PHE A 98 6.82 1.19 -4.12
CA PHE A 98 7.84 0.52 -3.32
C PHE A 98 7.27 -0.69 -2.55
N ALA A 99 6.12 -0.54 -1.90
CA ALA A 99 5.45 -1.65 -1.23
C ALA A 99 5.07 -2.78 -2.20
N SER A 100 4.59 -2.41 -3.39
CA SER A 100 4.31 -3.37 -4.47
C SER A 100 5.57 -4.12 -4.89
N SER A 101 6.65 -3.41 -5.22
CA SER A 101 7.94 -4.01 -5.61
C SER A 101 8.48 -4.97 -4.55
N ASN A 102 8.42 -4.58 -3.26
CA ASN A 102 8.81 -5.46 -2.16
C ASN A 102 7.94 -6.71 -2.07
N ASN A 103 6.63 -6.60 -2.28
CA ASN A 103 5.73 -7.75 -2.31
C ASN A 103 6.05 -8.68 -3.48
N GLN A 104 6.32 -8.16 -4.68
CA GLN A 104 6.75 -8.98 -5.81
C GLN A 104 8.08 -9.71 -5.51
N GLN A 105 9.05 -9.03 -4.91
CA GLN A 105 10.31 -9.66 -4.51
C GLN A 105 10.09 -10.74 -3.46
N SER A 106 9.23 -10.51 -2.48
CA SER A 106 8.87 -11.50 -1.45
C SER A 106 8.23 -12.74 -2.08
N ILE A 107 7.26 -12.55 -2.98
CA ILE A 107 6.62 -13.65 -3.72
C ILE A 107 7.66 -14.47 -4.49
N THR A 108 8.58 -13.81 -5.20
CA THR A 108 9.64 -14.49 -5.95
C THR A 108 10.56 -15.29 -5.03
N ARG A 109 10.96 -14.72 -3.88
CA ARG A 109 11.76 -15.44 -2.88
C ARG A 109 11.02 -16.66 -2.33
N THR A 110 9.75 -16.51 -1.97
CA THR A 110 8.92 -17.62 -1.48
C THR A 110 8.76 -18.71 -2.53
N LYS A 111 8.60 -18.36 -3.83
CA LYS A 111 8.58 -19.33 -4.92
C LYS A 111 9.91 -20.09 -5.04
N ASN A 112 11.04 -19.40 -4.93
CA ASN A 112 12.35 -20.05 -4.97
C ASN A 112 12.54 -21.00 -3.79
N VAL A 113 12.18 -20.59 -2.57
CA VAL A 113 12.22 -21.44 -1.38
C VAL A 113 11.29 -22.65 -1.54
N LEU A 114 10.08 -22.45 -2.06
CA LEU A 114 9.14 -23.54 -2.34
C LEU A 114 9.73 -24.53 -3.34
N ASN A 115 10.33 -24.06 -4.44
CA ASN A 115 10.98 -24.91 -5.42
C ASN A 115 12.15 -25.70 -4.80
N SER A 116 12.99 -25.06 -3.98
CA SER A 116 14.06 -25.75 -3.26
C SER A 116 13.51 -26.80 -2.28
N ALA A 117 12.40 -26.53 -1.59
CA ALA A 117 11.75 -27.49 -0.71
C ALA A 117 11.16 -28.68 -1.49
N ILE A 118 10.59 -28.44 -2.67
CA ILE A 118 10.12 -29.50 -3.57
C ILE A 118 11.29 -30.37 -4.03
N LEU A 119 12.40 -29.77 -4.48
CA LEU A 119 13.60 -30.51 -4.89
C LEU A 119 14.19 -31.35 -3.76
N ASN A 120 14.26 -30.79 -2.55
CA ASN A 120 14.73 -31.53 -1.37
C ASN A 120 13.79 -32.66 -0.99
N ARG A 121 12.46 -32.43 -1.05
CA ARG A 121 11.47 -33.49 -0.86
C ARG A 121 11.68 -34.59 -1.90
N ASP A 122 11.78 -34.24 -3.18
CA ASP A 122 11.94 -35.19 -4.28
C ASP A 122 13.24 -36.00 -4.15
N SER A 123 14.32 -35.36 -3.70
CA SER A 123 15.59 -36.04 -3.39
C SER A 123 15.51 -36.97 -2.18
N LEU A 124 14.64 -36.71 -1.21
CA LEU A 124 14.44 -37.56 -0.02
C LEU A 124 13.38 -38.64 -0.26
N SER A 125 12.38 -38.37 -1.10
CA SER A 125 11.32 -39.32 -1.48
C SER A 125 11.70 -40.18 -2.69
N GLY A 126 12.80 -39.84 -3.38
CA GLY A 126 13.50 -40.76 -4.26
C GLY A 126 14.10 -41.87 -3.42
N VAL A 127 13.28 -42.86 -3.08
CA VAL A 127 13.78 -44.16 -2.62
C VAL A 127 14.70 -44.66 -3.72
N ASP A 128 15.98 -44.76 -3.41
CA ASP A 128 16.96 -45.35 -4.31
C ASP A 128 16.51 -46.80 -4.50
N SER A 129 15.84 -47.09 -5.62
CA SER A 129 15.36 -48.44 -5.95
C SER A 129 16.52 -49.44 -5.97
N ASP A 130 17.74 -48.94 -6.11
CA ASP A 130 18.98 -49.68 -5.95
C ASP A 130 19.26 -50.03 -4.47
N GLU A 131 19.00 -49.15 -3.49
CA GLU A 131 19.19 -49.44 -2.06
C GLU A 131 18.09 -50.35 -1.49
N GLU A 132 16.82 -50.12 -1.85
CA GLU A 132 15.76 -51.06 -1.53
C GLU A 132 16.02 -52.40 -2.22
N GLY A 133 16.36 -52.41 -3.52
CA GLY A 133 16.69 -53.60 -4.30
C GLY A 133 17.87 -54.40 -3.74
N ASN A 134 18.95 -53.73 -3.31
CA ASN A 134 20.09 -54.40 -2.68
C ASN A 134 19.72 -54.95 -1.29
N ASN A 135 18.85 -54.26 -0.55
CA ASN A 135 18.33 -54.77 0.71
C ASN A 135 17.45 -56.00 0.50
N ILE A 136 16.56 -56.02 -0.51
CA ILE A 136 15.77 -57.21 -0.85
C ILE A 136 16.69 -58.35 -1.32
N PHE A 137 17.68 -58.06 -2.16
CA PHE A 137 18.64 -59.04 -2.67
C PHE A 137 19.52 -59.64 -1.57
N ARG A 138 19.99 -58.81 -0.61
CA ARG A 138 20.72 -59.28 0.59
C ARG A 138 19.84 -60.14 1.49
N VAL A 139 18.59 -59.76 1.71
CA VAL A 139 17.64 -60.56 2.50
C VAL A 139 17.37 -61.90 1.80
N GLN A 140 17.19 -61.92 0.47
CA GLN A 140 17.01 -63.14 -0.31
C GLN A 140 18.23 -64.07 -0.24
N GLN A 141 19.45 -63.54 -0.39
CA GLN A 141 20.68 -64.34 -0.25
C GLN A 141 20.85 -64.95 1.15
N SER A 142 20.57 -64.18 2.21
CA SER A 142 20.66 -64.66 3.58
C SER A 142 19.65 -65.79 3.87
N VAL A 143 18.44 -65.66 3.33
CA VAL A 143 17.37 -66.64 3.48
C VAL A 143 17.72 -67.93 2.72
N SER A 144 18.20 -67.86 1.47
CA SER A 144 18.64 -69.03 0.71
C SER A 144 19.84 -69.74 1.33
N GLY A 145 20.84 -68.99 1.84
CA GLY A 145 21.97 -69.58 2.56
C GLY A 145 21.59 -70.26 3.87
N LYS A 146 20.50 -69.80 4.53
CA LYS A 146 19.95 -70.50 5.69
C LYS A 146 19.25 -71.80 5.32
N TYR A 147 18.56 -71.89 4.18
CA TYR A 147 17.90 -73.13 3.75
C TYR A 147 18.87 -74.22 3.29
N GLU A 148 20.03 -73.86 2.73
CA GLU A 148 21.09 -74.85 2.41
C GLU A 148 21.71 -75.48 3.67
N SER A 149 21.73 -74.75 4.79
CA SER A 149 22.20 -75.28 6.08
C SER A 149 21.27 -76.33 6.71
N TYR A 150 20.01 -76.44 6.27
CA TYR A 150 19.04 -77.43 6.78
C TYR A 150 18.98 -78.71 5.95
N PHE A 151 19.62 -78.77 4.78
CA PHE A 151 19.70 -79.97 3.94
C PHE A 151 20.95 -80.83 4.18
N TYR A 152 21.88 -80.38 5.04
CA TYR A 152 23.08 -81.12 5.46
C TYR A 152 23.16 -81.29 6.99
N ARG A 153 22.07 -81.76 7.61
CA ARG A 153 22.07 -82.34 8.97
C ARG A 153 21.17 -83.55 9.04
#